data_AF-A0A7I8V5W0-F1
#
_entry.id   AF-A0A7I8V5W0-F1
#
_cell.length_a   1.000
_cell.length_b   1.000
_cell.length_c   1.000
_cell.angle_alpha   90.00
_cell.angle_beta   90.00
_cell.angle_gamma   90.00
#
_symmetry.space_group_name_H-M   'P 1'
#
loop_
_entity.id
_entity.type
_entity.pdbx_description
1 polymer ?
#
loop_
_entity_poly.entity_id
_entity_poly.type
_entity_poly.pdbx_seq_one_letter_code
_entity_poly.pdbx_strand_id
1 'polypeptide(L)'
;MENLKENLQILIEDYNNEREHQRIEKRELNGELIAEGGLLLYWSVNKPLYLKQTDRNNEPVNSRNSYHFDNTSRHAKAEFRRRLSMINGHLYEADTSIFTPSPDDHTRVQITSLLTTVDVITLLCNKFQIINDVSDFCICIRRSSGETFVLNDDSYPLIEWLKFSADKNEYRTIVMNNLDKLKDDETVKRYSCLPEPALQSILKQFKIEYDADRNKVKNRFERYRRILEERISEISTDL
;
A
#
# COMPACT_ATOMS: atom_id res chain seq x y z
N MET A 1 -5.00 20.97 17.98
CA MET A 1 -3.61 21.01 17.47
C MET A 1 -2.63 20.46 18.52
N GLU A 2 -2.67 20.89 19.79
CA GLU A 2 -1.88 20.32 20.90
C GLU A 2 -1.90 18.77 20.96
N ASN A 3 -3.11 18.19 20.91
CA ASN A 3 -3.31 16.74 21.08
C ASN A 3 -2.63 15.90 19.99
N LEU A 4 -2.56 16.40 18.73
CA LEU A 4 -1.92 15.65 17.64
C LEU A 4 -0.38 15.67 17.75
N LYS A 5 0.19 16.79 18.22
CA LYS A 5 1.64 16.95 18.43
C LYS A 5 2.13 16.08 19.59
N GLU A 6 1.39 16.09 20.69
CA GLU A 6 1.69 15.26 21.87
C GLU A 6 1.61 13.77 21.53
N ASN A 7 0.58 13.36 20.77
CA ASN A 7 0.47 11.98 20.29
C ASN A 7 1.66 11.57 19.40
N LEU A 8 2.08 12.41 18.45
CA LEU A 8 3.22 12.09 17.59
C LEU A 8 4.53 12.00 18.38
N GLN A 9 4.71 12.86 19.38
CA GLN A 9 5.89 12.84 20.23
C GLN A 9 6.00 11.52 21.01
N ILE A 10 4.90 11.05 21.61
CA ILE A 10 4.83 9.78 22.33
C ILE A 10 5.15 8.63 21.39
N LEU A 11 4.54 8.60 20.21
CA LEU A 11 4.78 7.55 19.20
C LEU A 11 6.26 7.45 18.79
N ILE A 12 6.95 8.58 18.62
CA ILE A 12 8.39 8.60 18.29
C ILE A 12 9.23 8.07 19.45
N GLU A 13 8.91 8.45 20.68
CA GLU A 13 9.62 8.00 21.87
C GLU A 13 9.46 6.49 22.08
N ASP A 14 8.23 5.98 21.97
CA ASP A 14 7.92 4.55 22.06
C ASP A 14 8.69 3.77 20.98
N TYR A 15 8.61 4.18 19.72
CA TYR A 15 9.34 3.50 18.64
C TYR A 15 10.87 3.49 18.85
N ASN A 16 11.45 4.62 19.27
CA ASN A 16 12.89 4.76 19.44
C ASN A 16 13.45 4.05 20.68
N ASN A 17 12.63 3.87 21.72
CA ASN A 17 13.00 3.08 22.90
C ASN A 17 13.10 1.59 22.55
N GLU A 18 12.40 1.18 21.50
CA GLU A 18 12.31 -0.22 21.09
C GLU A 18 13.24 -0.59 19.95
N ARG A 19 13.77 0.39 19.20
CA ARG A 19 14.69 0.17 18.07
C ARG A 19 15.99 0.96 18.19
N GLU A 20 17.09 0.23 18.34
CA GLU A 20 18.43 0.83 18.43
C GLU A 20 18.97 1.29 17.06
N HIS A 21 18.63 0.61 15.97
CA HIS A 21 19.27 0.80 14.65
C HIS A 21 18.39 1.47 13.58
N GLN A 22 17.10 1.64 13.85
CA GLN A 22 16.15 2.34 12.99
C GLN A 22 15.48 3.39 13.85
N ARG A 23 16.11 4.56 13.98
CA ARG A 23 15.57 5.66 14.78
C ARG A 23 14.79 6.64 13.90
N ILE A 24 13.76 7.23 14.50
CA ILE A 24 13.02 8.37 13.95
C ILE A 24 13.51 9.64 14.64
N GLU A 25 13.95 10.59 13.83
CA GLU A 25 14.39 11.91 14.24
C GLU A 25 13.20 12.86 14.39
N LYS A 26 13.29 13.72 15.41
CA LYS A 26 12.36 14.84 15.60
C LYS A 26 12.95 16.07 14.91
N ARG A 27 12.16 16.76 14.09
CA ARG A 27 12.48 18.06 13.50
C ARG A 27 11.35 19.04 13.76
N GLU A 28 11.66 20.33 13.62
CA GLU A 28 10.66 21.39 13.70
C GLU A 28 10.68 22.18 12.39
N LEU A 29 9.50 22.39 11.80
CA LEU A 29 9.33 23.20 10.60
C LEU A 29 8.12 24.12 10.83
N ASN A 30 8.32 25.43 10.71
CA ASN A 30 7.27 26.43 10.92
C ASN A 30 6.55 26.30 12.28
N GLY A 31 7.23 25.84 13.32
CA GLY A 31 6.65 25.62 14.65
C GLY A 31 5.86 24.31 14.80
N GLU A 32 5.91 23.42 13.81
CA GLU A 32 5.30 22.09 13.86
C GLU A 32 6.34 20.97 13.97
N LEU A 33 6.04 20.02 14.86
CA LEU A 33 6.84 18.80 15.03
C LEU A 33 6.69 17.91 13.80
N ILE A 34 7.82 17.53 13.22
CA ILE A 34 7.92 16.59 12.11
C ILE A 34 8.74 15.38 12.57
N ALA A 35 8.25 14.19 12.25
CA ALA A 35 9.02 12.96 12.37
C ALA A 35 9.75 12.69 11.04
N GLU A 36 11.02 12.29 11.10
CA GLU A 36 11.77 11.87 9.90
C GLU A 36 12.54 10.59 10.16
N GLY A 37 12.51 9.66 9.22
CA GLY A 37 13.34 8.47 9.30
C GLY A 37 13.09 7.50 8.18
N GLY A 38 13.70 6.32 8.31
CA GLY A 38 13.64 5.30 7.27
C GLY A 38 12.50 4.33 7.49
N LEU A 39 11.58 4.23 6.54
CA LEU A 39 10.56 3.20 6.48
C LEU A 39 11.05 2.01 5.65
N LEU A 40 10.95 0.80 6.19
CA LEU A 40 11.24 -0.43 5.47
C LEU A 40 10.00 -0.90 4.72
N LEU A 41 10.05 -0.88 3.38
CA LEU A 41 9.00 -1.38 2.50
C LEU A 41 9.39 -2.76 1.97
N TYR A 42 8.68 -3.79 2.40
CA TYR A 42 8.80 -5.15 1.86
C TYR A 42 8.01 -5.27 0.56
N TRP A 43 8.57 -5.97 -0.41
CA TRP A 43 7.92 -6.16 -1.70
C TRP A 43 6.92 -7.31 -1.67
N SER A 44 5.67 -7.05 -2.03
CA SER A 44 4.64 -8.07 -2.25
C SER A 44 3.88 -7.78 -3.54
N VAL A 45 4.64 -7.51 -4.59
CA VAL A 45 4.13 -7.31 -5.95
C VAL A 45 4.20 -8.64 -6.70
N ASN A 46 3.13 -8.99 -7.41
CA ASN A 46 3.08 -10.18 -8.26
C ASN A 46 3.02 -9.85 -9.75
N LYS A 47 2.87 -8.56 -10.08
CA LYS A 47 2.96 -8.07 -11.46
C LYS A 47 4.38 -7.63 -11.79
N PRO A 48 4.81 -7.77 -13.07
CA PRO A 48 6.09 -7.25 -13.52
C PRO A 48 6.24 -5.75 -13.25
N LEU A 49 7.36 -5.35 -12.66
CA LEU A 49 7.74 -3.94 -12.55
C LEU A 49 8.64 -3.60 -13.73
N TYR A 50 8.18 -2.71 -14.59
CA TYR A 50 8.98 -2.26 -15.73
C TYR A 50 9.87 -1.12 -15.29
N LEU A 51 11.16 -1.23 -15.61
CA LEU A 51 12.14 -0.19 -15.35
C LEU A 51 12.33 0.68 -16.58
N LYS A 52 12.63 1.96 -16.37
CA LYS A 52 13.07 2.84 -17.43
C LYS A 52 14.46 2.39 -17.87
N GLN A 53 14.56 1.96 -19.12
CA GLN A 53 15.84 1.54 -19.71
C GLN A 53 16.82 2.73 -19.64
N THR A 54 17.82 2.63 -18.77
CA THR A 54 18.88 3.62 -18.65
C THR A 54 20.24 2.98 -18.92
N ASP A 55 20.88 3.39 -20.01
CA ASP A 55 22.21 2.90 -20.42
C ASP A 55 23.34 3.24 -19.41
N ARG A 56 23.07 4.06 -18.39
CA ARG A 56 24.14 4.77 -17.64
C ARG A 56 24.45 4.25 -16.23
N ASN A 57 23.61 3.43 -15.59
CA ASN A 57 23.76 3.10 -14.16
C ASN A 57 23.71 1.60 -13.81
N ASN A 58 23.72 0.72 -14.81
CA ASN A 58 23.62 -0.71 -14.56
C ASN A 58 24.99 -1.28 -14.24
N GLU A 59 25.20 -1.65 -12.98
CA GLU A 59 26.39 -2.42 -12.64
C GLU A 59 26.21 -3.88 -13.08
N PRO A 60 27.18 -4.45 -13.81
CA PRO A 60 27.16 -5.86 -14.15
C PRO A 60 27.25 -6.71 -12.87
N VAL A 61 26.49 -7.81 -12.83
CA VAL A 61 26.45 -8.70 -11.65
C VAL A 61 27.81 -9.37 -11.46
N ASN A 62 28.52 -8.97 -10.39
CA ASN A 62 29.80 -9.58 -10.01
C ASN A 62 29.60 -10.85 -9.16
N SER A 63 30.57 -11.77 -9.23
CA SER A 63 30.54 -13.11 -8.59
C SER A 63 30.28 -13.11 -7.07
N ARG A 64 30.41 -11.97 -6.38
CA ARG A 64 30.16 -11.87 -4.93
C ARG A 64 28.68 -11.72 -4.56
N ASN A 65 27.81 -11.34 -5.51
CA ASN A 65 26.39 -11.03 -5.26
C ASN A 65 25.43 -12.10 -5.83
N SER A 66 25.94 -13.26 -6.28
CA SER A 66 25.13 -14.31 -6.90
C SER A 66 24.53 -15.27 -5.87
N TYR A 67 23.59 -14.80 -5.04
CA TYR A 67 23.01 -15.60 -3.94
C TYR A 67 22.10 -16.75 -4.38
N HIS A 68 21.90 -17.01 -5.68
CA HIS A 68 20.92 -17.99 -6.14
C HIS A 68 21.44 -19.17 -6.96
N PHE A 69 22.72 -19.24 -7.34
CA PHE A 69 23.13 -20.18 -8.38
C PHE A 69 24.46 -20.90 -8.08
N ASP A 70 24.59 -21.54 -6.92
CA ASP A 70 25.80 -22.32 -6.60
C ASP A 70 25.92 -23.60 -7.45
N ASN A 71 24.82 -24.22 -7.90
CA ASN A 71 24.79 -25.56 -8.51
C ASN A 71 24.71 -25.65 -10.05
N THR A 72 25.03 -24.60 -10.81
CA THR A 72 24.83 -24.61 -12.28
C THR A 72 26.11 -24.51 -13.11
N SER A 73 26.01 -24.96 -14.36
CA SER A 73 27.13 -25.01 -15.30
C SER A 73 27.76 -23.64 -15.54
N ARG A 74 29.07 -23.61 -15.84
CA ARG A 74 29.81 -22.37 -16.12
C ARG A 74 29.18 -21.56 -17.27
N HIS A 75 28.57 -22.22 -18.25
CA HIS A 75 27.87 -21.58 -19.35
C HIS A 75 26.57 -20.89 -18.90
N ALA A 76 25.74 -21.57 -18.10
CA ALA A 76 24.54 -20.96 -17.53
C ALA A 76 24.86 -19.76 -16.62
N LYS A 77 25.95 -19.85 -15.84
CA LYS A 77 26.47 -18.74 -15.02
C LYS A 77 26.91 -17.54 -15.87
N ALA A 78 27.52 -17.78 -17.03
CA ALA A 78 27.99 -16.71 -17.92
C ALA A 78 26.85 -16.02 -18.67
N GLU A 79 25.84 -16.77 -19.12
CA GLU A 79 24.64 -16.21 -19.75
C GLU A 79 23.81 -15.38 -18.76
N PHE A 80 23.62 -15.89 -17.53
CA PHE A 80 22.94 -15.19 -16.45
C PHE A 80 23.56 -13.83 -16.11
N ARG A 81 24.91 -13.75 -16.05
CA ARG A 81 25.64 -12.50 -15.81
C ARG A 81 25.49 -11.46 -16.92
N ARG A 82 25.11 -11.87 -18.13
CA ARG A 82 24.84 -10.95 -19.25
C ARG A 82 23.41 -10.41 -19.20
N ARG A 83 22.46 -11.22 -18.75
CA ARG A 83 21.02 -10.90 -18.77
C ARG A 83 20.54 -10.20 -17.51
N LEU A 84 21.24 -10.35 -16.39
CA LEU A 84 20.90 -9.66 -15.15
C LEU A 84 21.77 -8.44 -14.89
N SER A 85 21.13 -7.41 -14.35
CA SER A 85 21.78 -6.20 -13.85
C SER A 85 21.29 -5.89 -12.43
N MET A 86 22.00 -4.99 -11.74
CA MET A 86 21.61 -4.55 -10.41
C MET A 86 21.08 -3.11 -10.40
N ILE A 87 20.08 -2.87 -9.57
CA ILE A 87 19.57 -1.54 -9.24
C ILE A 87 19.31 -1.45 -7.74
N ASN A 88 19.97 -0.50 -7.07
CA ASN A 88 19.88 -0.29 -5.61
C ASN A 88 20.07 -1.58 -4.77
N GLY A 89 20.91 -2.51 -5.23
CA GLY A 89 21.16 -3.78 -4.54
C GLY A 89 20.22 -4.93 -4.93
N HIS A 90 19.23 -4.71 -5.79
CA HIS A 90 18.33 -5.75 -6.28
C HIS A 90 18.65 -6.15 -7.73
N LEU A 91 18.37 -7.41 -8.07
CA LEU A 91 18.57 -7.95 -9.42
C LEU A 91 17.34 -7.68 -10.30
N TYR A 92 17.58 -7.40 -11.58
CA TYR A 92 16.53 -7.29 -12.59
C TYR A 92 17.02 -7.80 -13.96
N GLU A 93 16.10 -8.18 -14.84
CA GLU A 93 16.42 -8.64 -16.19
C GLU A 93 16.69 -7.45 -17.11
N ALA A 94 17.93 -7.30 -17.57
CA ALA A 94 18.40 -6.17 -18.37
C ALA A 94 17.77 -6.13 -19.77
N ASP A 95 17.56 -7.30 -20.39
CA ASP A 95 17.02 -7.41 -21.75
C ASP A 95 15.57 -6.90 -21.83
N THR A 96 14.75 -7.25 -20.83
CA THR A 96 13.34 -6.91 -20.75
C THR A 96 13.06 -5.70 -19.87
N SER A 97 14.08 -5.22 -19.13
CA SER A 97 13.96 -4.21 -18.08
C SER A 97 12.88 -4.54 -17.05
N ILE A 98 12.72 -5.83 -16.73
CA ILE A 98 11.75 -6.31 -15.74
C ILE A 98 12.44 -6.52 -14.40
N PHE A 99 11.92 -5.85 -13.39
CA PHE A 99 12.26 -6.05 -12.00
C PHE A 99 11.21 -6.91 -11.29
N THR A 100 11.67 -8.02 -10.71
CA THR A 100 10.84 -8.92 -9.91
C THR A 100 11.50 -9.06 -8.54
N PRO A 101 11.11 -8.23 -7.56
CA PRO A 101 11.68 -8.30 -6.22
C PRO A 101 11.34 -9.63 -5.53
N SER A 102 12.25 -10.12 -4.70
CA SER A 102 11.94 -11.24 -3.82
C SER A 102 10.91 -10.82 -2.76
N PRO A 103 9.99 -11.70 -2.32
CA PRO A 103 9.07 -11.38 -1.23
C PRO A 103 9.75 -11.02 0.10
N ASP A 104 10.98 -11.51 0.30
CA ASP A 104 11.80 -11.21 1.49
C ASP A 104 12.66 -9.94 1.31
N ASP A 105 12.71 -9.41 0.09
CA ASP A 105 13.42 -8.16 -0.19
C ASP A 105 12.65 -6.99 0.41
N HIS A 106 13.41 -6.02 0.89
CA HIS A 106 12.87 -4.76 1.37
C HIS A 106 13.73 -3.59 0.91
N THR A 107 13.08 -2.45 0.72
CA THR A 107 13.76 -1.18 0.46
C THR A 107 13.53 -0.25 1.63
N ARG A 108 14.62 0.32 2.15
CA ARG A 108 14.54 1.48 3.05
C ARG A 108 14.31 2.76 2.25
N VAL A 109 13.24 3.49 2.55
CA VAL A 109 12.93 4.81 1.99
C VAL A 109 12.98 5.83 3.13
N GLN A 110 13.73 6.91 2.96
CA GLN A 110 13.75 8.02 3.92
C GLN A 110 12.52 8.90 3.68
N ILE A 111 11.70 9.06 4.71
CA ILE A 111 10.40 9.73 4.63
C ILE A 111 10.17 10.61 5.86
N THR A 112 9.23 11.55 5.74
CA THR A 112 8.79 12.39 6.86
C THR A 112 7.32 12.10 7.21
N SER A 113 6.87 12.61 8.36
CA SER A 113 5.46 12.54 8.78
C SER A 113 4.51 13.36 7.90
N LEU A 114 5.03 14.09 6.91
CA LEU A 114 4.24 14.91 5.99
C LEU A 114 3.98 14.22 4.64
N LEU A 115 4.67 13.11 4.34
CA LEU A 115 4.51 12.43 3.07
C LEU A 115 3.29 11.53 3.08
N THR A 116 2.48 11.63 2.03
CA THR A 116 1.31 10.77 1.83
C THR A 116 1.73 9.39 1.31
N THR A 117 0.81 8.43 1.32
CA THR A 117 1.01 7.10 0.72
C THR A 117 1.46 7.21 -0.74
N VAL A 118 0.81 8.09 -1.51
CA VAL A 118 1.16 8.33 -2.93
C VAL A 118 2.57 8.89 -3.07
N ASP A 119 2.97 9.84 -2.21
CA ASP A 119 4.32 10.41 -2.23
C ASP A 119 5.38 9.33 -1.94
N VAL A 120 5.14 8.48 -0.95
CA VAL A 120 6.07 7.41 -0.57
C VAL A 120 6.21 6.38 -1.70
N ILE A 121 5.12 6.00 -2.37
CA ILE A 121 5.17 5.12 -3.55
C ILE A 121 5.93 5.81 -4.69
N THR A 122 5.68 7.10 -4.92
CA THR A 122 6.37 7.88 -5.95
C THR A 122 7.88 7.93 -5.71
N LEU A 123 8.31 8.14 -4.46
CA LEU A 123 9.72 8.08 -4.07
C LEU A 123 10.33 6.70 -4.33
N LEU A 124 9.59 5.63 -4.05
CA LEU A 124 10.02 4.27 -4.32
C LEU A 124 10.15 4.01 -5.83
N CYS A 125 9.15 4.39 -6.62
CA CYS A 125 9.18 4.26 -8.07
C CYS A 125 10.35 5.04 -8.68
N ASN A 126 10.59 6.28 -8.23
CA ASN A 126 11.73 7.08 -8.68
C ASN A 126 13.06 6.44 -8.33
N LYS A 127 13.19 5.91 -7.11
CA LYS A 127 14.41 5.23 -6.66
C LYS A 127 14.77 4.05 -7.58
N PHE A 128 13.78 3.27 -7.99
CA PHE A 128 13.96 2.10 -8.86
C PHE A 128 13.74 2.38 -10.34
N GLN A 129 13.44 3.63 -10.73
CA GLN A 129 13.07 3.99 -12.10
C GLN A 129 11.90 3.17 -12.65
N ILE A 130 10.93 2.83 -11.80
CA ILE A 130 9.73 2.08 -12.20
C ILE A 130 8.84 2.99 -13.06
N ILE A 131 8.40 2.50 -14.21
CA ILE A 131 7.52 3.24 -15.15
C ILE A 131 6.03 2.88 -15.01
N ASN A 132 5.70 1.86 -14.21
CA ASN A 132 4.32 1.53 -13.87
C ASN A 132 3.62 2.73 -13.22
N ASP A 133 2.30 2.78 -13.33
CA ASP A 133 1.51 3.86 -12.74
C ASP A 133 1.55 3.78 -11.22
N VAL A 134 1.67 4.92 -10.54
CA VAL A 134 1.70 4.96 -9.07
C VAL A 134 0.41 4.39 -8.46
N SER A 135 -0.73 4.54 -9.17
CA SER A 135 -2.02 3.96 -8.78
C SER A 135 -2.11 2.44 -8.91
N ASP A 136 -1.13 1.79 -9.58
CA ASP A 136 -1.03 0.33 -9.60
C ASP A 136 -0.58 -0.25 -8.26
N PHE A 137 -0.14 0.59 -7.32
CA PHE A 137 0.43 0.19 -6.05
C PHE A 137 -0.38 0.70 -4.86
N CYS A 138 -0.16 0.04 -3.72
CA CYS A 138 -0.57 0.55 -2.42
C CYS A 138 0.37 0.09 -1.33
N ILE A 139 0.34 0.81 -0.21
CA ILE A 139 1.06 0.45 1.00
C ILE A 139 0.08 -0.14 2.00
N CYS A 140 0.48 -1.22 2.67
CA CYS A 140 -0.24 -1.75 3.81
C CYS A 140 0.71 -2.09 4.95
N ILE A 141 0.17 -2.21 6.16
CA ILE A 141 0.87 -2.75 7.31
C ILE A 141 0.31 -4.14 7.57
N ARG A 142 1.15 -5.16 7.45
CA ARG A 142 0.75 -6.56 7.63
C ARG A 142 1.35 -7.16 8.88
N ARG A 143 0.52 -7.81 9.68
CA ARG A 143 0.89 -8.61 10.85
C ARG A 143 1.38 -10.00 10.45
N SER A 144 2.20 -10.64 11.27
CA SER A 144 2.68 -12.02 11.11
C SER A 144 1.55 -13.05 11.09
N SER A 145 0.40 -12.74 11.70
CA SER A 145 -0.82 -13.55 11.63
C SER A 145 -1.53 -13.49 10.27
N GLY A 146 -1.16 -12.56 9.39
CA GLY A 146 -1.79 -12.30 8.09
C GLY A 146 -2.78 -11.12 8.09
N GLU A 147 -3.10 -10.55 9.24
CA GLU A 147 -3.94 -9.34 9.35
C GLU A 147 -3.29 -8.18 8.59
N THR A 148 -4.08 -7.47 7.77
CA THR A 148 -3.56 -6.49 6.82
C THR A 148 -4.34 -5.19 6.89
N PHE A 149 -3.63 -4.09 7.14
CA PHE A 149 -4.17 -2.74 7.21
C PHE A 149 -3.72 -1.97 5.98
N VAL A 150 -4.60 -1.86 4.98
CA VAL A 150 -4.33 -1.10 3.76
C VAL A 150 -4.43 0.39 4.06
N LEU A 151 -3.41 1.16 3.68
CA LEU A 151 -3.40 2.61 3.86
C LEU A 151 -4.13 3.29 2.70
N ASN A 152 -4.85 4.38 3.00
CA ASN A 152 -5.45 5.22 1.97
C ASN A 152 -4.36 6.07 1.29
N ASP A 153 -4.68 6.56 0.09
CA ASP A 153 -3.75 7.33 -0.74
C ASP A 153 -3.28 8.63 -0.05
N ASP A 154 -4.14 9.25 0.76
CA ASP A 154 -3.93 10.48 1.53
C ASP A 154 -3.44 10.24 2.98
N SER A 155 -3.27 8.98 3.39
CA SER A 155 -2.73 8.64 4.71
C SER A 155 -1.23 8.94 4.79
N TYR A 156 -0.69 9.03 6.01
CA TYR A 156 0.73 9.32 6.26
C TYR A 156 1.47 8.06 6.74
N PRO A 157 2.17 7.32 5.86
CA PRO A 157 2.68 5.97 6.19
C PRO A 157 3.63 5.94 7.38
N LEU A 158 4.43 6.99 7.59
CA LEU A 158 5.32 7.05 8.76
C LEU A 158 4.52 7.11 10.06
N ILE A 159 3.48 7.93 10.10
CA ILE A 159 2.62 8.09 11.28
C ILE A 159 1.83 6.80 11.52
N GLU A 160 1.23 6.23 10.47
CA GLU A 160 0.49 4.97 10.58
C GLU A 160 1.39 3.85 11.08
N TRP A 161 2.61 3.71 10.53
CA TRP A 161 3.59 2.73 10.98
C TRP A 161 3.97 2.89 12.46
N LEU A 162 4.16 4.13 12.91
CA LEU A 162 4.49 4.41 14.31
C LEU A 162 3.38 3.98 15.27
N LYS A 163 2.10 3.97 14.87
CA LYS A 163 1.00 3.49 15.74
C LYS A 163 1.10 1.99 16.06
N PHE A 164 1.72 1.20 15.17
CA PHE A 164 1.92 -0.24 15.35
C PHE A 164 3.25 -0.57 16.04
N SER A 165 4.05 0.43 16.42
CA SER A 165 5.42 0.20 16.90
C SER A 165 5.51 -0.56 18.20
N ALA A 166 4.49 -0.49 19.07
CA ALA A 166 4.46 -1.12 20.38
C ALA A 166 4.48 -2.67 20.31
N ASP A 167 4.06 -3.26 19.19
CA ASP A 167 4.00 -4.71 18.98
C ASP A 167 5.20 -5.21 18.15
N LYS A 168 6.34 -5.29 18.86
CA LYS A 168 7.74 -5.26 18.40
C LYS A 168 8.19 -6.01 17.14
N ASN A 169 7.56 -7.08 16.69
CA ASN A 169 8.06 -7.87 15.54
C ASN A 169 6.95 -8.47 14.69
N GLU A 170 5.71 -8.11 14.95
CA GLU A 170 4.58 -8.73 14.28
C GLU A 170 4.27 -8.02 12.98
N TYR A 171 4.53 -6.71 12.89
CA TYR A 171 4.14 -5.92 11.73
C TYR A 171 5.30 -5.68 10.76
N ARG A 172 4.97 -5.62 9.47
CA ARG A 172 5.83 -5.16 8.38
C ARG A 172 5.06 -4.22 7.49
N THR A 173 5.71 -3.16 7.02
CA THR A 173 5.14 -2.33 5.96
C THR A 173 5.44 -2.98 4.62
N ILE A 174 4.40 -3.15 3.81
CA ILE A 174 4.46 -3.87 2.53
C ILE A 174 3.96 -2.95 1.42
N VAL A 175 4.64 -2.97 0.28
CA VAL A 175 4.12 -2.44 -0.97
C VAL A 175 3.59 -3.58 -1.83
N MET A 176 2.37 -3.46 -2.32
CA MET A 176 1.71 -4.49 -3.13
C MET A 176 0.94 -3.87 -4.30
N ASN A 177 0.48 -4.70 -5.22
CA ASN A 177 -0.39 -4.23 -6.30
C ASN A 177 -1.77 -3.83 -5.76
N ASN A 178 -2.33 -2.72 -6.22
CA ASN A 178 -3.60 -2.17 -5.76
C ASN A 178 -4.78 -3.15 -5.95
N LEU A 179 -4.77 -3.92 -7.04
CA LEU A 179 -5.78 -4.97 -7.27
C LEU A 179 -5.70 -6.13 -6.26
N ASP A 180 -4.56 -6.29 -5.59
CA ASP A 180 -4.34 -7.36 -4.62
C ASP A 180 -4.75 -6.95 -3.19
N LYS A 181 -5.11 -5.69 -2.96
CA LYS A 181 -5.70 -5.21 -1.68
C LYS A 181 -6.79 -6.16 -1.17
N LEU A 182 -7.57 -6.71 -2.09
CA LEU A 182 -8.73 -7.55 -1.81
C LEU A 182 -8.34 -9.03 -1.59
N LYS A 183 -7.15 -9.48 -2.01
CA LYS A 183 -6.79 -10.91 -1.94
C LYS A 183 -6.59 -11.42 -0.52
N ASP A 184 -6.29 -10.53 0.43
CA ASP A 184 -6.08 -10.89 1.83
C ASP A 184 -7.27 -10.68 2.75
N ASP A 185 -8.38 -10.16 2.21
CA ASP A 185 -9.66 -10.17 2.92
C ASP A 185 -10.16 -11.63 3.01
N GLU A 186 -10.36 -12.12 4.23
CA GLU A 186 -10.85 -13.48 4.51
C GLU A 186 -12.17 -13.77 3.78
N THR A 187 -12.99 -12.74 3.61
CA THR A 187 -14.25 -12.77 2.87
C THR A 187 -13.99 -13.04 1.39
N VAL A 188 -13.02 -12.33 0.79
CA VAL A 188 -12.64 -12.49 -0.62
C VAL A 188 -11.97 -13.85 -0.85
N LYS A 189 -11.14 -14.34 0.09
CA LYS A 189 -10.60 -15.72 0.04
C LYS A 189 -11.72 -16.76 -0.02
N ARG A 190 -12.75 -16.61 0.81
CA ARG A 190 -13.90 -17.51 0.82
C ARG A 190 -14.68 -17.51 -0.50
N TYR A 191 -14.86 -16.33 -1.10
CA TYR A 191 -15.51 -16.21 -2.41
C TYR A 191 -14.63 -16.71 -3.56
N SER A 192 -13.30 -16.56 -3.48
CA SER A 192 -12.37 -17.00 -4.53
C SER A 192 -12.40 -18.51 -4.79
N CYS A 193 -12.82 -19.30 -3.79
CA CYS A 193 -12.98 -20.75 -3.88
C CYS A 193 -14.32 -21.18 -4.49
N LEU A 194 -15.23 -20.25 -4.80
CA LEU A 194 -16.56 -20.58 -5.34
C LEU A 194 -16.52 -20.67 -6.87
N PRO A 195 -17.30 -21.60 -7.47
CA PRO A 195 -17.43 -21.66 -8.91
C PRO A 195 -18.21 -20.44 -9.44
N GLU A 196 -17.89 -20.02 -10.66
CA GLU A 196 -18.47 -18.84 -11.33
C GLU A 196 -20.01 -18.73 -11.20
N PRO A 197 -20.82 -19.79 -11.36
CA PRO A 197 -22.28 -19.69 -11.21
C PRO A 197 -22.72 -19.30 -9.79
N ALA A 198 -21.99 -19.73 -8.76
CA ALA A 198 -22.29 -19.38 -7.37
C ALA A 198 -22.00 -17.90 -7.11
N LEU A 199 -20.88 -17.39 -7.62
CA LEU A 199 -20.54 -15.96 -7.55
C LEU A 199 -21.60 -15.10 -8.25
N GLN A 200 -22.05 -15.51 -9.44
CA GLN A 200 -23.12 -14.81 -10.16
C GLN A 200 -24.44 -14.81 -9.39
N SER A 201 -24.78 -15.91 -8.72
CA SER A 201 -25.96 -15.98 -7.86
C SER A 201 -25.87 -15.03 -6.65
N ILE A 202 -24.70 -14.97 -6.01
CA ILE A 202 -24.44 -14.06 -4.88
C ILE A 202 -24.56 -12.60 -5.34
N LEU A 203 -23.94 -12.26 -6.48
CA LEU A 203 -24.00 -10.92 -7.06
C LEU A 203 -25.45 -10.51 -7.38
N LYS A 204 -26.23 -11.44 -7.94
CA LYS A 204 -27.66 -11.22 -8.23
C LYS A 204 -28.45 -10.96 -6.95
N GLN A 205 -28.19 -11.70 -5.88
CA GLN A 205 -28.86 -11.50 -4.59
C GLN A 205 -28.55 -10.12 -4.00
N PHE A 206 -27.28 -9.72 -3.98
CA PHE A 206 -26.89 -8.38 -3.52
C PHE A 206 -27.56 -7.27 -4.33
N LYS A 207 -27.71 -7.44 -5.65
CA LYS A 207 -28.39 -6.47 -6.49
C LYS A 207 -29.88 -6.33 -6.12
N ILE A 208 -30.56 -7.44 -5.86
CA ILE A 208 -31.97 -7.44 -5.43
C ILE A 208 -32.13 -6.70 -4.11
N GLU A 209 -31.26 -6.99 -3.14
CA GLU A 209 -31.29 -6.34 -1.81
C GLU A 209 -31.01 -4.84 -1.92
N TYR A 210 -29.98 -4.46 -2.68
CA TYR A 210 -29.65 -3.08 -2.95
C TYR A 210 -30.82 -2.30 -3.57
N ASP A 211 -31.47 -2.87 -4.58
CA ASP A 211 -32.62 -2.25 -5.24
C ASP A 211 -33.82 -2.12 -4.29
N ALA A 212 -34.05 -3.11 -3.43
CA ALA A 212 -35.09 -3.06 -2.41
C ALA A 212 -34.84 -1.94 -1.40
N ASP A 213 -33.63 -1.80 -0.89
CA ASP A 213 -33.27 -0.76 0.08
C ASP A 213 -33.28 0.63 -0.55
N ARG A 214 -32.75 0.77 -1.77
CA ARG A 214 -32.87 2.00 -2.57
C ARG A 214 -34.33 2.44 -2.71
N ASN A 215 -35.24 1.50 -2.99
CA ASN A 215 -36.66 1.79 -3.11
C ASN A 215 -37.31 2.18 -1.76
N LYS A 216 -36.91 1.57 -0.64
CA LYS A 216 -37.39 1.98 0.70
C LYS A 216 -37.02 3.43 0.99
N VAL A 217 -35.77 3.82 0.72
CA VAL A 217 -35.28 5.20 0.91
C VAL A 217 -36.09 6.16 0.03
N LYS A 218 -36.28 5.81 -1.25
CA LYS A 218 -37.08 6.62 -2.19
C LYS A 218 -38.53 6.80 -1.72
N ASN A 219 -39.20 5.72 -1.33
CA ASN A 219 -40.58 5.78 -0.86
C ASN A 219 -40.71 6.62 0.43
N ARG A 220 -39.73 6.53 1.33
CA ARG A 220 -39.69 7.35 2.55
C ARG A 220 -39.55 8.84 2.21
N PHE A 221 -38.67 9.17 1.27
CA PHE A 221 -38.51 10.54 0.78
C PHE A 221 -39.81 11.08 0.16
N GLU A 222 -40.43 10.34 -0.76
CA GLU A 222 -41.70 10.74 -1.41
C GLU A 222 -42.82 10.95 -0.40
N ARG A 223 -42.91 10.10 0.63
CA ARG A 223 -43.88 10.27 1.71
C ARG A 223 -43.68 11.58 2.46
N TYR A 224 -42.45 11.89 2.87
CA TYR A 224 -42.18 13.15 3.58
C TYR A 224 -42.39 14.36 2.70
N ARG A 225 -42.00 14.28 1.43
CA ARG A 225 -42.23 15.33 0.44
C ARG A 225 -43.71 15.67 0.34
N ARG A 226 -44.58 14.67 0.18
CA ARG A 226 -46.04 14.87 0.12
C ARG A 226 -46.59 15.55 1.37
N ILE A 227 -46.18 15.09 2.56
CA ILE A 227 -46.62 15.69 3.83
C ILE A 227 -46.21 17.17 3.93
N LEU A 228 -45.01 17.51 3.46
CA LEU A 228 -44.54 18.89 3.46
C LEU A 228 -45.30 19.75 2.44
N GLU A 229 -45.55 19.23 1.24
CA GLU A 229 -46.34 19.92 0.22
C GLU A 229 -47.78 20.19 0.71
N GLU A 230 -48.42 19.21 1.37
CA GLU A 230 -49.73 19.37 2.02
C GLU A 230 -49.71 20.47 3.08
N ARG A 231 -48.76 20.44 4.02
CA ARG A 231 -48.63 21.49 5.06
C ARG A 231 -48.38 22.88 4.49
N ILE A 232 -47.57 22.99 3.45
CA ILE A 232 -47.32 24.28 2.78
C ILE A 232 -48.62 24.79 2.15
N SER A 233 -49.41 23.92 1.53
CA SER A 233 -50.69 24.30 0.95
C SER A 233 -51.71 24.75 2.00
N GLU A 234 -51.79 24.08 3.15
CA GLU A 234 -52.66 24.46 4.27
C GLU A 234 -52.30 25.84 4.84
N ILE A 235 -51.01 26.10 5.06
CA ILE A 235 -50.53 27.41 5.56
C ILE A 235 -50.78 28.53 4.54
N SER A 236 -50.76 28.21 3.24
CA SER A 236 -51.01 29.20 2.19
C SER A 236 -52.49 29.53 1.98
N THR A 237 -53.43 28.74 2.50
CA THR A 237 -54.88 29.00 2.42
C THR A 237 -55.46 29.77 3.60
N ASP A 238 -54.72 29.86 4.71
CA ASP A 238 -55.10 30.61 5.92
C ASP A 238 -54.61 32.08 5.93
N LEU A 239 -54.07 32.56 4.80
CA LEU A 239 -53.66 33.96 4.53
C LEU A 239 -54.57 34.58 3.46
#